data_AF-A0A6G6Y8L7-F1
#
_entry.id   AF-A0A6G6Y8L7-F1
#
_cell.length_a   1.000
_cell.length_b   1.000
_cell.length_c   1.000
_cell.angle_alpha   90.00
_cell.angle_beta   90.00
_cell.angle_gamma   90.00
#
_symmetry.space_group_name_H-M   'P 1'
#
loop_
_entity.id
_entity.type
_entity.pdbx_description
1 polymer ?
#
loop_
_entity_poly.entity_id
_entity_poly.type
_entity_poly.pdbx_seq_one_letter_code
_entity_poly.pdbx_strand_id
1 'polypeptide(L)'
;MQRLESLFRRFAKRSNARWWIGKRPQVRESQLVRAIAQKVALPTAINAPLEHGQMINLEWGSAAHILAVAGTTSLAYAKPSPSAGAFRDAKTALADLAGNASFLSNGVWRTDQPLSWISLTASTFDCGLIGFDSTNAFIFWVEEED
;
A
#
# COMPACT_ATOMS: atom_id res chain seq x y z
N MET A 1 -1.73 16.07 2.27
CA MET A 1 -0.98 15.07 1.47
C MET A 1 0.54 15.34 1.40
N GLN A 2 1.07 16.43 1.99
CA GLN A 2 2.51 16.70 1.99
C GLN A 2 3.34 15.70 2.81
N ARG A 3 2.84 15.22 3.96
CA ARG A 3 3.57 14.26 4.81
C ARG A 3 3.67 12.91 4.13
N LEU A 4 2.57 12.47 3.52
CA LEU A 4 2.50 11.26 2.70
C LEU A 4 3.51 11.31 1.55
N GLU A 5 3.54 12.42 0.81
CA GLU A 5 4.49 12.57 -0.30
C GLU A 5 5.94 12.55 0.18
N SER A 6 6.25 13.25 1.27
CA SER A 6 7.61 13.27 1.83
C SER A 6 8.04 11.88 2.34
N LEU A 7 7.11 11.09 2.89
CA LEU A 7 7.37 9.71 3.31
C LEU A 7 7.63 8.81 2.09
N PHE A 8 6.79 8.88 1.06
CA PHE A 8 6.92 8.04 -0.14
C PHE A 8 8.23 8.31 -0.85
N ARG A 9 8.63 9.58 -0.99
CA ARG A 9 9.94 9.95 -1.53
C ARG A 9 11.11 9.38 -0.73
N ARG A 10 10.97 9.20 0.58
CA ARG A 10 12.00 8.56 1.43
C ARG A 10 12.01 7.05 1.26
N PHE A 11 10.84 6.41 1.29
CA PHE A 11 10.72 4.95 1.18
C PHE A 11 11.11 4.45 -0.21
N ALA A 12 10.68 5.13 -1.28
CA ALA A 12 11.03 4.78 -2.66
C ALA A 12 12.51 4.97 -3.01
N LYS A 13 13.33 5.59 -2.15
CA LYS A 13 14.79 5.60 -2.31
C LYS A 13 15.45 4.30 -1.83
N ARG A 14 14.74 3.53 -1.00
CA ARG A 14 15.24 2.32 -0.34
C ARG A 14 14.65 1.06 -0.95
N SER A 15 13.45 1.16 -1.52
CA SER A 15 12.78 0.08 -2.24
C SER A 15 12.50 0.51 -3.69
N ASN A 16 12.32 -0.46 -4.58
CA ASN A 16 11.87 -0.24 -5.95
C ASN A 16 10.36 0.08 -6.00
N ALA A 17 9.92 1.01 -5.13
CA ALA A 17 8.51 1.30 -4.95
C ALA A 17 7.94 2.13 -6.10
N ARG A 18 6.77 1.72 -6.60
CA ARG A 18 5.89 2.54 -7.44
C ARG A 18 4.87 3.23 -6.55
N TRP A 19 4.68 4.53 -6.74
CA TRP A 19 3.73 5.27 -5.92
C TRP A 19 3.09 6.44 -6.66
N TRP A 20 1.90 6.82 -6.19
CA TRP A 20 1.16 7.97 -6.67
C TRP A 20 0.32 8.56 -5.53
N ILE A 21 0.19 9.89 -5.51
CA ILE A 21 -0.69 10.63 -4.59
C ILE A 21 -1.44 11.68 -5.41
N GLY A 22 -2.73 11.85 -5.18
CA GLY A 22 -3.50 12.90 -5.84
C GLY A 22 -4.96 12.97 -5.41
N LYS A 23 -5.77 13.66 -6.21
CA LYS A 23 -7.23 13.72 -6.01
C LYS A 23 -7.87 12.35 -6.23
N ARG A 24 -8.87 12.01 -5.42
CA ARG A 24 -9.69 10.80 -5.58
C ARG A 24 -10.26 10.76 -7.00
N PRO A 25 -10.03 9.68 -7.77
CA PRO A 25 -10.65 9.52 -9.08
C PRO A 25 -12.18 9.57 -9.01
N GLN A 26 -12.80 10.29 -9.94
CA GLN A 26 -14.26 10.41 -10.06
C GLN A 26 -14.81 9.26 -10.90
N VAL A 27 -14.84 8.08 -10.32
CA VAL A 27 -15.35 6.83 -10.95
C VAL A 27 -16.35 6.15 -10.02
N ARG A 28 -17.02 5.09 -10.49
CA ARG A 28 -17.88 4.27 -9.63
C ARG A 28 -17.05 3.64 -8.51
N GLU A 29 -17.63 3.46 -7.33
CA GLU A 29 -16.92 2.93 -6.17
C GLU A 29 -16.26 1.57 -6.44
N SER A 30 -16.97 0.69 -7.16
CA SER A 30 -16.46 -0.61 -7.60
C SER A 30 -15.24 -0.54 -8.54
N GLN A 31 -14.95 0.62 -9.13
CA GLN A 31 -13.82 0.85 -10.02
C GLN A 31 -12.70 1.67 -9.38
N LEU A 32 -12.91 2.22 -8.18
CA LEU A 32 -12.01 3.19 -7.57
C LEU A 32 -10.62 2.61 -7.32
N VAL A 33 -10.55 1.43 -6.70
CA VAL A 33 -9.27 0.75 -6.40
C VAL A 33 -8.49 0.49 -7.69
N ARG A 34 -9.17 0.01 -8.74
CA ARG A 34 -8.58 -0.17 -10.08
C ARG A 34 -8.09 1.15 -10.65
N ALA A 35 -8.88 2.21 -10.59
CA ALA A 35 -8.50 3.52 -11.13
C ALA A 35 -7.30 4.13 -10.40
N ILE A 36 -7.14 3.87 -9.11
CA ILE A 36 -5.96 4.27 -8.32
C ILE A 36 -4.75 3.41 -8.71
N ALA A 37 -4.90 2.08 -8.77
CA ALA A 37 -3.82 1.17 -9.14
C ALA A 37 -3.26 1.43 -10.54
N GLN A 38 -4.11 1.81 -11.49
CA GLN A 38 -3.70 2.20 -12.84
C GLN A 38 -2.79 3.44 -12.88
N LYS A 39 -2.78 4.28 -11.82
CA LYS A 39 -1.85 5.43 -11.74
C LYS A 39 -0.39 5.01 -11.67
N VAL A 40 -0.11 3.77 -11.30
CA VAL A 40 1.22 3.16 -11.24
C VAL A 40 1.32 1.89 -12.09
N ALA A 41 0.39 1.72 -13.04
CA ALA A 41 0.30 0.57 -13.96
C ALA A 41 0.13 -0.80 -13.27
N LEU A 42 -0.73 -0.87 -12.23
CA LEU A 42 -1.13 -2.12 -11.55
C LEU A 42 -2.58 -2.54 -11.90
N PRO A 43 -2.92 -3.85 -11.83
CA PRO A 43 -2.02 -4.99 -11.63
C PRO A 43 -1.21 -5.28 -12.90
N THR A 44 0.00 -5.82 -12.77
CA THR A 44 0.81 -6.27 -13.91
C THR A 44 0.67 -7.77 -14.18
N ALA A 45 0.07 -8.53 -13.25
CA ALA A 45 -0.23 -9.94 -13.43
C ALA A 45 -1.44 -10.17 -14.37
N ILE A 46 -1.43 -11.29 -15.10
CA ILE A 46 -2.48 -11.68 -16.06
C ILE A 46 -3.83 -11.93 -15.35
N ASN A 47 -3.81 -12.43 -14.11
CA ASN A 47 -5.01 -12.64 -13.29
C ASN A 47 -5.26 -11.37 -12.47
N ALA A 48 -6.18 -10.49 -12.90
CA ALA A 48 -6.40 -9.18 -12.28
C ALA A 48 -7.14 -9.26 -10.93
N PRO A 49 -6.47 -9.18 -9.76
CA PRO A 49 -7.10 -9.46 -8.46
C PRO A 49 -8.01 -8.31 -8.00
N LEU A 50 -7.81 -7.13 -8.61
CA LEU A 50 -8.62 -5.94 -8.40
C LEU A 50 -10.04 -6.05 -8.98
N GLU A 51 -10.35 -7.10 -9.75
CA GLU A 51 -11.71 -7.35 -10.26
C GLU A 51 -12.61 -8.09 -9.26
N HIS A 52 -12.03 -8.88 -8.35
CA HIS A 52 -12.78 -9.82 -7.49
C HIS A 52 -12.82 -9.43 -6.01
N GLY A 53 -12.57 -8.15 -5.68
CA GLY A 53 -12.67 -7.66 -4.30
C GLY A 53 -11.72 -8.35 -3.31
N GLN A 54 -10.61 -8.89 -3.80
CA GLN A 54 -9.74 -9.76 -2.98
C GLN A 54 -8.79 -8.97 -2.06
N MET A 55 -8.71 -7.65 -2.20
CA MET A 55 -7.92 -6.84 -1.28
C MET A 55 -8.58 -6.76 0.10
N ILE A 56 -7.76 -6.78 1.15
CA ILE A 56 -8.23 -6.69 2.52
C ILE A 56 -8.40 -5.24 2.94
N ASN A 57 -9.49 -4.92 3.61
CA ASN A 57 -9.67 -3.62 4.26
C ASN A 57 -8.86 -3.58 5.56
N LEU A 58 -8.22 -2.45 5.80
CA LEU A 58 -7.34 -2.25 6.94
C LEU A 58 -7.82 -1.09 7.81
N GLU A 59 -7.72 -1.30 9.11
CA GLU A 59 -7.75 -0.20 10.05
C GLU A 59 -6.45 0.62 9.96
N TRP A 60 -6.50 1.87 10.44
CA TRP A 60 -5.39 2.83 10.41
C TRP A 60 -4.06 2.28 10.94
N GLY A 61 -4.10 1.52 12.04
CA GLY A 61 -2.91 0.90 12.62
C GLY A 61 -2.28 -0.12 11.67
N SER A 62 -3.09 -1.01 11.12
CA SER A 62 -2.63 -2.03 10.16
C SER A 62 -2.15 -1.41 8.85
N ALA A 63 -2.82 -0.34 8.38
CA ALA A 63 -2.39 0.42 7.22
C ALA A 63 -1.00 1.06 7.43
N ALA A 64 -0.78 1.70 8.58
CA ALA A 64 0.52 2.28 8.92
C ALA A 64 1.62 1.20 9.01
N HIS A 65 1.29 0.03 9.56
CA HIS A 65 2.21 -1.10 9.64
C HIS A 65 2.62 -1.59 8.26
N ILE A 66 1.65 -1.88 7.38
CA ILE A 66 1.92 -2.36 6.02
C ILE A 66 2.73 -1.34 5.22
N LEU A 67 2.38 -0.06 5.31
CA LEU A 67 3.15 0.99 4.64
C LEU A 67 4.60 1.05 5.13
N ALA A 68 4.83 0.86 6.44
CA ALA A 68 6.17 0.82 7.01
C ALA A 68 6.94 -0.44 6.61
N VAL A 69 6.29 -1.61 6.56
CA VAL A 69 6.88 -2.86 6.05
C VAL A 69 7.33 -2.68 4.60
N ALA A 70 6.41 -2.31 3.71
CA ALA A 70 6.72 -2.11 2.28
C ALA A 70 7.85 -1.10 2.08
N GLY A 71 7.90 -0.04 2.89
CA GLY A 71 8.89 1.02 2.73
C GLY A 71 10.28 0.75 3.34
N THR A 72 10.42 -0.23 4.24
CA THR A 72 11.65 -0.36 5.05
C THR A 72 12.17 -1.76 5.28
N THR A 73 11.40 -2.79 4.91
CA THR A 73 11.74 -4.19 5.15
C THR A 73 11.90 -4.91 3.80
N SER A 74 12.94 -5.75 3.67
CA SER A 74 13.01 -6.71 2.56
C SER A 74 11.93 -7.77 2.75
N LEU A 75 11.04 -7.87 1.77
CA LEU A 75 9.91 -8.78 1.78
C LEU A 75 10.34 -10.23 1.54
N ALA A 76 11.47 -10.45 0.85
CA ALA A 76 12.02 -11.78 0.60
C ALA A 76 12.84 -12.32 1.79
N TYR A 77 13.65 -11.47 2.43
CA TYR A 77 14.69 -11.95 3.35
C TYR A 77 14.50 -11.54 4.81
N ALA A 78 13.54 -10.64 5.12
CA ALA A 78 13.33 -10.15 6.48
C ALA A 78 11.91 -10.43 6.99
N LYS A 79 11.78 -10.46 8.33
CA LYS A 79 10.47 -10.52 8.97
C LYS A 79 9.73 -9.20 8.74
N PRO A 80 8.39 -9.21 8.55
CA PRO A 80 7.56 -8.02 8.34
C PRO A 80 7.35 -7.22 9.64
N SER A 81 8.45 -6.79 10.25
CA SER A 81 8.52 -6.09 11.53
C SER A 81 9.28 -4.77 11.33
N PRO A 82 8.59 -3.69 10.94
CA PRO A 82 9.23 -2.41 10.72
C PRO A 82 9.66 -1.81 12.06
N SER A 83 10.69 -0.95 12.04
CA SER A 83 11.09 -0.22 13.25
C SER A 83 9.95 0.64 13.80
N ALA A 84 9.91 0.86 15.12
CA ALA A 84 8.92 1.75 15.75
C ALA A 84 8.95 3.17 15.16
N GLY A 85 10.13 3.64 14.72
CA GLY A 85 10.28 4.91 14.01
C GLY A 85 9.56 4.92 12.66
N ALA A 86 9.75 3.89 11.83
CA ALA A 86 9.08 3.77 10.54
C ALA A 86 7.56 3.64 10.68
N PHE A 87 7.09 2.87 11.67
CA PHE A 87 5.67 2.76 11.98
C PHE A 87 5.05 4.10 12.40
N ARG A 88 5.73 4.85 13.28
CA ARG A 88 5.29 6.18 13.70
C ARG A 88 5.25 7.17 12.53
N ASP A 89 6.30 7.17 11.69
CA ASP A 89 6.36 8.02 10.49
C ASP A 89 5.18 7.72 9.55
N ALA A 90 4.89 6.44 9.30
CA ALA A 90 3.75 6.01 8.50
C ALA A 90 2.42 6.46 9.10
N LYS A 91 2.22 6.24 10.41
CA LYS A 91 1.01 6.69 11.12
C LYS A 91 0.81 8.21 11.01
N THR A 92 1.87 8.99 11.21
CA THR A 92 1.83 10.45 11.07
C THR A 92 1.54 10.89 9.64
N ALA A 93 2.08 10.19 8.65
CA ALA A 93 1.84 10.50 7.24
C ALA A 93 0.39 10.20 6.82
N LEU A 94 -0.18 9.07 7.24
CA LEU A 94 -1.57 8.70 6.90
C LEU A 94 -2.58 9.73 7.43
N ALA A 95 -2.27 10.44 8.52
CA ALA A 95 -3.11 11.50 9.08
C ALA A 95 -3.31 12.71 8.15
N ASP A 96 -2.67 12.73 6.97
CA ASP A 96 -2.98 13.67 5.90
C ASP A 96 -4.33 13.40 5.21
N LEU A 97 -4.89 12.19 5.36
CA LEU A 97 -6.23 11.84 4.90
C LEU A 97 -7.29 12.17 5.96
N ALA A 98 -8.53 12.38 5.52
CA ALA A 98 -9.67 12.59 6.40
C ALA A 98 -10.01 11.34 7.24
N GLY A 99 -10.71 11.53 8.37
CA GLY A 99 -11.03 10.46 9.33
C GLY A 99 -11.89 9.32 8.78
N ASN A 100 -12.53 9.50 7.63
CA ASN A 100 -13.30 8.49 6.91
C ASN A 100 -12.47 7.74 5.83
N ALA A 101 -11.15 7.84 5.88
CA ALA A 101 -10.28 7.14 4.93
C ALA A 101 -10.47 5.62 5.00
N SER A 102 -10.37 4.99 3.83
CA SER A 102 -10.30 3.55 3.67
C SER A 102 -8.91 3.15 3.18
N PHE A 103 -8.46 1.98 3.60
CA PHE A 103 -7.14 1.46 3.28
C PHE A 103 -7.25 0.01 2.85
N LEU A 104 -6.57 -0.33 1.75
CA LEU A 104 -6.54 -1.67 1.19
C LEU A 104 -5.11 -2.14 0.96
N SER A 105 -4.85 -3.41 1.25
CA SER A 105 -3.60 -4.12 0.93
C SER A 105 -3.92 -5.44 0.22
N ASN A 106 -2.91 -6.02 -0.42
CA ASN A 106 -3.02 -7.36 -0.97
C ASN A 106 -2.92 -8.48 0.07
N GLY A 107 -2.55 -8.16 1.31
CA GLY A 107 -2.31 -9.18 2.32
C GLY A 107 -2.00 -8.65 3.71
N VAL A 108 -1.92 -9.59 4.65
CA VAL A 108 -1.51 -9.37 6.04
C VAL A 108 0.00 -9.57 6.15
N TRP A 109 0.71 -8.47 6.40
CA TRP A 109 2.17 -8.45 6.54
C TRP A 109 2.55 -8.23 8.00
N ARG A 110 2.32 -9.24 8.86
CA ARG A 110 2.57 -9.17 10.31
C ARG A 110 3.34 -10.39 10.81
N THR A 111 3.96 -10.25 11.97
CA THR A 111 4.76 -11.33 12.59
C THR A 111 3.95 -12.25 13.51
N ASP A 112 2.78 -11.81 13.96
CA ASP A 112 1.92 -12.52 14.90
C ASP A 112 0.85 -13.38 14.21
N GLN A 113 0.80 -13.37 12.88
CA GLN A 113 -0.12 -14.16 12.07
C GLN A 113 0.65 -14.74 10.88
N PRO A 114 0.21 -15.89 10.32
CA PRO A 114 0.75 -16.38 9.07
C PRO A 114 0.69 -15.32 7.98
N LEU A 115 1.79 -15.14 7.26
CA LEU A 115 1.81 -14.27 6.08
C LEU A 115 0.83 -14.81 5.05
N SER A 116 0.00 -13.93 4.52
CA SER A 116 -0.96 -14.26 3.47
C SER A 116 -1.15 -13.02 2.60
N TRP A 117 -0.97 -13.19 1.30
CA TRP A 117 -1.19 -12.13 0.32
C TRP A 117 -1.68 -12.71 -1.00
N ILE A 118 -2.31 -11.85 -1.79
CA ILE A 118 -2.70 -12.13 -3.17
C ILE A 118 -1.72 -11.38 -4.07
N SER A 119 -1.10 -12.11 -4.99
CA SER A 119 -0.16 -11.50 -5.93
C SER A 119 -0.89 -10.54 -6.87
N LEU A 120 -0.52 -9.26 -6.87
CA LEU A 120 -1.03 -8.24 -7.83
C LEU A 120 -0.08 -8.05 -9.02
N THR A 121 1.11 -8.62 -8.93
CA THR A 121 2.22 -8.42 -9.86
C THR A 121 2.82 -9.77 -10.25
N ALA A 122 3.85 -9.77 -11.11
CA ALA A 122 4.59 -11.00 -11.39
C ALA A 122 5.58 -11.38 -10.26
N SER A 123 5.81 -10.48 -9.29
CA SER A 123 6.80 -10.67 -8.23
C SER A 123 6.31 -11.62 -7.14
N THR A 124 7.24 -12.39 -6.58
CA THR A 124 6.96 -13.35 -5.50
C THR A 124 6.49 -12.65 -4.24
N PHE A 125 7.16 -11.56 -3.88
CA PHE A 125 6.89 -10.81 -2.65
C PHE A 125 6.51 -9.37 -3.02
N ASP A 126 5.25 -9.15 -3.34
CA ASP A 126 4.71 -7.82 -3.57
C ASP A 126 3.88 -7.33 -2.39
N CYS A 127 4.10 -6.09 -1.97
CA CYS A 127 3.43 -5.51 -0.80
C CYS A 127 3.13 -4.03 -1.03
N GLY A 128 1.98 -3.58 -0.57
CA GLY A 128 1.68 -2.18 -0.66
C GLY A 128 0.36 -1.78 -0.02
N LEU A 129 0.04 -0.51 -0.17
CA LEU A 129 -1.13 0.12 0.40
C LEU A 129 -1.78 1.05 -0.62
N ILE A 130 -3.09 0.88 -0.80
CA ILE A 130 -3.98 1.84 -1.44
C ILE A 130 -4.77 2.54 -0.34
N GLY A 131 -4.81 3.87 -0.37
CA GLY A 131 -5.60 4.64 0.59
C GLY A 131 -6.39 5.73 -0.10
N PHE A 132 -7.61 5.99 0.37
CA PHE A 132 -8.43 7.08 -0.15
C PHE A 132 -9.43 7.60 0.88
N ASP A 133 -9.73 8.88 0.80
CA ASP A 133 -10.83 9.54 1.50
C ASP A 133 -11.80 10.16 0.47
N SER A 134 -12.72 11.03 0.88
CA SER A 134 -13.70 11.67 -0.03
C SER A 134 -13.06 12.55 -1.12
N THR A 135 -11.81 13.01 -0.93
CA THR A 135 -11.15 14.04 -1.74
C THR A 135 -9.83 13.58 -2.36
N ASN A 136 -9.07 12.75 -1.64
CA ASN A 136 -7.70 12.37 -1.95
C ASN A 136 -7.57 10.84 -2.05
N ALA A 137 -6.57 10.41 -2.79
CA ALA A 137 -6.18 9.02 -2.91
C ALA A 137 -4.67 8.88 -3.07
N PHE A 138 -4.17 7.69 -2.75
CA PHE A 138 -2.79 7.32 -2.97
C PHE A 138 -2.65 5.81 -3.23
N ILE A 139 -1.50 5.44 -3.79
CA ILE A 139 -0.97 4.08 -3.79
C ILE A 139 0.54 4.11 -3.53
N PHE A 140 1.02 3.15 -2.76
CA PHE A 140 2.43 2.84 -2.58
C PHE A 140 2.60 1.33 -2.69
N TRP A 141 3.43 0.87 -3.62
CA TRP A 141 3.57 -0.56 -3.93
C TRP A 141 5.02 -0.91 -4.16
N VAL A 142 5.48 -2.02 -3.57
CA VAL A 142 6.82 -2.58 -3.77
C VAL A 142 6.69 -3.94 -4.42
N GLU A 143 7.52 -4.15 -5.43
CA GLU A 143 7.74 -5.41 -6.14
C GLU A 143 9.11 -5.91 -5.72
N GLU A 144 9.18 -7.08 -5.06
CA GLU A 144 10.43 -7.74 -4.70
C GLU A 144 10.46 -9.16 -5.30
N GLU A 145 11.48 -9.40 -6.11
CA GLU A 145 11.81 -10.70 -6.69
C GLU A 145 12.84 -11.39 -5.78
N ASP A 146 12.78 -12.73 -5.73
CA ASP A 146 13.72 -13.57 -4.96
C ASP A 146 15.13 -13.58 -5.59
#